data_AF-A0A914QSS9-F1
#
_entry.id   AF-A0A914QSS9-F1
#
_cell.length_a   1.000
_cell.length_b   1.000
_cell.length_c   1.000
_cell.angle_alpha   90.00
_cell.angle_beta   90.00
_cell.angle_gamma   90.00
#
_symmetry.space_group_name_H-M   'P 1'
#
loop_
_entity.id
_entity.type
_entity.pdbx_description
1 polymer ?
#
loop_
_entity_poly.entity_id
_entity_poly.type
_entity_poly.pdbx_seq_one_letter_code
_entity_poly.pdbx_strand_id
1 'polypeptide(L)'
;MDLTLTKVKTPFFYTWKIPESQIQRLQNNSFNGFISSEQFYVLNLSNVKYFFEFYPNGRNENRGKSEIYFYLDPGKDRQIEARFKVFIDSGGGGDNNNSIKCNHVFESFERINCRKMKHLFNSEKKLIVNGFLVIKVEGTLKVKKDALENRIFDNGNLWEQKDGSKNFTIVVGGKEIQIALSFCYRLVHKNILASESIAFANFFDSLTPDSPCSNVVEITGYPHHIVETAIKFCYFRNFVVPLTFEDAILLLQFFDEYKIELLKKQFEEFLITQISITTVTRLGQCAIKCHAKQLQEKCDAFYYYNR
;
A
#
# COMPACT_ATOMS: atom_id res chain seq x y z
N MET A 1 -24.48 -27.90 -20.42
CA MET A 1 -23.05 -27.85 -20.10
C MET A 1 -22.90 -27.04 -18.82
N ASP A 2 -22.63 -27.71 -17.69
CA ASP A 2 -22.29 -27.04 -16.44
C ASP A 2 -20.94 -26.35 -16.60
N LEU A 3 -20.96 -25.06 -16.94
CA LEU A 3 -19.79 -24.20 -16.81
C LEU A 3 -19.46 -24.12 -15.33
N THR A 4 -18.49 -24.91 -14.90
CA THR A 4 -17.94 -24.86 -13.55
C THR A 4 -17.26 -23.51 -13.36
N LEU A 5 -18.04 -22.54 -12.88
CA LEU A 5 -17.62 -21.21 -12.44
C LEU A 5 -16.30 -21.29 -11.68
N THR A 6 -15.22 -20.86 -12.32
CA THR A 6 -13.90 -20.87 -11.71
C THR A 6 -13.86 -19.78 -10.64
N LYS A 7 -13.71 -20.12 -9.36
CA LYS A 7 -13.60 -19.10 -8.29
C LYS A 7 -12.16 -18.59 -8.22
N VAL A 8 -11.95 -17.28 -8.42
CA VAL A 8 -10.64 -16.65 -8.17
C VAL A 8 -10.46 -16.52 -6.66
N LYS A 9 -9.34 -17.02 -6.12
CA LYS A 9 -8.98 -16.88 -4.71
C LYS A 9 -7.87 -15.84 -4.57
N THR A 10 -8.14 -14.76 -3.84
CA THR A 10 -7.16 -13.69 -3.62
C THR A 10 -6.80 -13.62 -2.13
N PRO A 11 -5.53 -13.90 -1.74
CA PRO A 11 -5.08 -13.69 -0.37
C PRO A 11 -4.92 -12.20 -0.05
N PHE A 12 -5.11 -11.84 1.23
CA PHE A 12 -4.84 -10.49 1.72
C PHE A 12 -4.30 -10.51 3.15
N PHE A 13 -3.52 -9.47 3.46
CA PHE A 13 -3.02 -9.20 4.80
C PHE A 13 -3.19 -7.72 5.14
N TYR A 14 -3.66 -7.42 6.35
CA TYR A 14 -3.86 -6.06 6.83
C TYR A 14 -3.42 -5.94 8.28
N THR A 15 -2.69 -4.86 8.61
CA THR A 15 -2.31 -4.53 9.98
C THR A 15 -2.86 -3.17 10.34
N TRP A 16 -3.59 -3.11 11.44
CA TRP A 16 -4.18 -1.91 12.00
C TRP A 16 -3.61 -1.65 13.39
N LYS A 17 -2.95 -0.50 13.54
CA LYS A 17 -2.40 -0.04 14.82
C LYS A 17 -3.30 1.04 15.38
N ILE A 18 -3.83 0.81 16.58
CA ILE A 18 -4.69 1.76 17.28
C ILE A 18 -3.94 2.32 18.48
N PRO A 19 -3.69 3.64 18.55
CA PRO A 19 -3.06 4.25 19.72
C PRO A 19 -3.91 4.04 20.98
N GLU A 20 -3.27 3.67 22.08
CA GLU A 20 -3.91 3.48 23.39
C GLU A 20 -4.69 4.72 23.83
N SER A 21 -4.16 5.92 23.56
CA SER A 21 -4.82 7.18 23.89
C SER A 21 -6.20 7.35 23.22
N GLN A 22 -6.37 6.89 21.99
CA GLN A 22 -7.67 6.92 21.30
C GLN A 22 -8.66 5.96 21.94
N ILE A 23 -8.17 4.79 22.34
CA ILE A 23 -8.96 3.77 23.00
C ILE A 23 -9.46 4.29 24.35
N GLN A 24 -8.56 4.78 25.21
CA GLN A 24 -8.88 5.33 26.52
C GLN A 24 -9.88 6.49 26.41
N ARG A 25 -9.72 7.37 25.42
CA ARG A 25 -10.66 8.48 25.17
C ARG A 25 -12.07 7.98 24.90
N LEU A 26 -12.24 6.93 24.10
CA LEU A 26 -13.57 6.38 23.81
C LEU A 26 -14.15 5.58 24.97
N GLN A 27 -13.29 4.91 25.74
CA GLN A 27 -13.72 4.19 26.94
C GLN A 27 -14.38 5.12 27.95
N ASN A 28 -13.81 6.33 28.13
CA ASN A 28 -14.27 7.29 29.14
C ASN A 28 -15.45 8.15 28.68
N ASN A 29 -15.60 8.42 27.38
CA ASN A 29 -16.49 9.48 26.89
C ASN A 29 -17.74 9.01 26.15
N SER A 30 -17.82 7.75 25.69
CA SER A 30 -18.98 7.32 24.91
C SER A 30 -19.25 5.82 24.97
N PHE A 31 -20.46 5.47 25.38
CA PHE A 31 -21.05 4.19 25.07
C PHE A 31 -21.39 4.17 23.56
N ASN A 32 -21.04 3.09 22.83
CA ASN A 32 -21.08 2.97 21.36
C ASN A 32 -20.02 3.75 20.55
N GLY A 33 -19.04 4.39 21.18
CA GLY A 33 -17.91 4.98 20.45
C GLY A 33 -17.09 3.90 19.74
N PHE A 34 -16.63 4.21 18.52
CA PHE A 34 -15.79 3.31 17.74
C PHE A 34 -14.62 4.03 17.09
N ILE A 35 -13.60 3.26 16.76
CA ILE A 35 -12.46 3.67 15.94
C ILE A 35 -12.62 2.93 14.62
N SER A 36 -12.46 3.61 13.50
CA SER A 36 -12.45 3.00 12.18
C SER A 36 -11.02 2.86 11.69
N SER A 37 -10.71 1.76 11.03
CA SER A 37 -9.45 1.63 10.29
C SER A 37 -9.51 2.47 9.03
N GLU A 38 -8.35 2.72 8.43
CA GLU A 38 -8.34 3.21 7.05
C GLU A 38 -8.99 2.16 6.14
N GLN A 39 -9.60 2.66 5.06
CA GLN A 39 -10.09 1.80 3.99
C GLN A 39 -8.90 1.15 3.30
N PHE A 40 -8.99 -0.14 3.07
CA PHE A 40 -8.02 -0.90 2.29
C PHE A 40 -8.72 -1.63 1.15
N TYR A 41 -7.93 -2.11 0.21
CA TYR A 41 -8.38 -2.78 -1.01
C TYR A 41 -7.67 -4.11 -1.17
N VAL A 42 -8.40 -5.13 -1.60
CA VAL A 42 -7.84 -6.44 -1.90
C VAL A 42 -7.68 -6.59 -3.41
N LEU A 43 -6.56 -7.20 -3.81
CA LEU A 43 -6.12 -7.38 -5.19
C LEU A 43 -7.22 -7.99 -6.09
N ASN A 44 -7.32 -7.53 -7.34
CA ASN A 44 -8.39 -7.86 -8.29
C ASN A 44 -9.83 -7.45 -7.89
N LEU A 45 -9.99 -6.72 -6.77
CA LEU A 45 -11.28 -6.23 -6.26
C LEU A 45 -11.20 -4.76 -5.85
N SER A 46 -10.49 -3.93 -6.63
CA SER A 46 -10.22 -2.51 -6.32
C SER A 46 -11.46 -1.64 -6.10
N ASN A 47 -12.63 -2.07 -6.58
CA ASN A 47 -13.90 -1.37 -6.35
C ASN A 47 -14.64 -1.82 -5.08
N VAL A 48 -14.06 -2.75 -4.30
CA VAL A 48 -14.60 -3.26 -3.05
C VAL A 48 -13.86 -2.59 -1.91
N LYS A 49 -14.59 -1.88 -1.07
CA LYS A 49 -14.02 -1.17 0.08
C LYS A 49 -14.06 -2.07 1.30
N TYR A 50 -12.92 -2.20 1.97
CA TYR A 50 -12.79 -2.96 3.20
C TYR A 50 -12.32 -2.04 4.31
N PHE A 51 -12.87 -2.19 5.50
CA PHE A 51 -12.36 -1.52 6.70
C PHE A 51 -12.81 -2.29 7.95
N PHE A 52 -12.18 -1.95 9.06
CA PHE A 52 -12.54 -2.49 10.36
C PHE A 52 -13.10 -1.38 11.24
N GLU A 53 -13.98 -1.77 12.16
CA GLU A 53 -14.34 -0.93 13.29
C GLU A 53 -14.03 -1.65 14.59
N PHE A 54 -13.51 -0.91 15.54
CA PHE A 54 -13.23 -1.37 16.88
C PHE A 54 -14.10 -0.58 17.86
N TYR A 55 -14.89 -1.30 18.65
CA TYR A 55 -15.74 -0.75 19.69
C TYR A 55 -15.16 -1.15 21.05
N PRO A 56 -14.39 -0.26 21.72
CA PRO A 56 -13.73 -0.61 22.99
C PRO A 56 -14.71 -1.04 24.08
N ASN A 57 -15.90 -0.44 24.10
CA ASN A 57 -16.95 -0.68 25.10
C ASN A 57 -18.06 -1.65 24.64
N GLY A 58 -17.95 -2.17 23.41
CA GLY A 58 -18.99 -2.94 22.74
C GLY A 58 -20.16 -2.09 22.25
N ARG A 59 -21.07 -2.72 21.51
CA ARG A 59 -22.29 -2.09 21.02
C ARG A 59 -23.54 -2.67 21.68
N ASN A 60 -24.52 -1.81 21.98
CA ASN A 60 -25.85 -2.19 22.47
C ASN A 60 -25.82 -3.17 23.68
N GLU A 61 -26.34 -4.39 23.49
CA GLU A 61 -26.49 -5.42 24.51
C GLU A 61 -25.15 -6.03 24.96
N ASN A 62 -24.05 -5.80 24.23
CA ASN A 62 -22.73 -6.33 24.57
C ASN A 62 -21.91 -5.36 25.44
N ARG A 63 -22.56 -4.64 26.37
CA ARG A 63 -21.88 -3.69 27.28
C ARG A 63 -20.69 -4.35 27.97
N GLY A 64 -19.54 -3.68 27.95
CA GLY A 64 -18.32 -4.13 28.64
C GLY A 64 -17.54 -5.23 27.90
N LYS A 65 -17.92 -5.56 26.65
CA LYS A 65 -17.13 -6.44 25.79
C LYS A 65 -16.64 -5.66 24.58
N SER A 66 -15.34 -5.60 24.38
CA SER A 66 -14.79 -4.97 23.19
C SER A 66 -15.12 -5.80 21.95
N GLU A 67 -15.47 -5.13 20.84
CA GLU A 67 -15.87 -5.79 19.61
C GLU A 67 -15.05 -5.30 18.41
N ILE A 68 -14.72 -6.22 17.49
CA ILE A 68 -14.12 -5.88 16.21
C ILE A 68 -15.10 -6.31 15.12
N TYR A 69 -15.42 -5.39 14.23
CA TYR A 69 -16.26 -5.63 13.06
C TYR A 69 -15.45 -5.48 11.78
N PHE A 70 -15.74 -6.34 10.81
CA PHE A 70 -15.25 -6.22 9.45
C PHE A 70 -16.39 -5.73 8.57
N TYR A 71 -16.11 -4.71 7.78
CA TYR A 71 -17.01 -4.16 6.79
C TYR A 71 -16.46 -4.46 5.40
N LEU A 72 -17.39 -4.83 4.52
CA LEU A 72 -17.13 -5.05 3.12
C LEU A 72 -18.29 -4.45 2.33
N ASP A 73 -17.96 -3.52 1.44
CA ASP A 73 -18.88 -3.02 0.43
C ASP A 73 -18.61 -3.72 -0.90
N PRO A 74 -19.35 -4.77 -1.27
CA PRO A 74 -19.07 -5.54 -2.46
C PRO A 74 -19.35 -4.74 -3.74
N GLY A 75 -20.00 -3.57 -3.65
CA GLY A 75 -20.55 -2.87 -4.80
C GLY A 75 -21.79 -3.56 -5.38
N LYS A 76 -22.36 -2.98 -6.43
CA LYS A 76 -23.52 -3.58 -7.12
C LYS A 76 -23.10 -4.88 -7.83
N ASP A 77 -23.92 -5.92 -7.67
CA ASP A 77 -23.86 -7.19 -8.40
C ASP A 77 -22.67 -8.12 -8.08
N ARG A 78 -22.14 -8.08 -6.86
CA ARG A 78 -21.04 -8.98 -6.44
C ARG A 78 -21.38 -9.80 -5.21
N GLN A 79 -21.23 -11.12 -5.33
CA GLN A 79 -21.12 -12.02 -4.19
C GLN A 79 -19.64 -12.29 -3.90
N ILE A 80 -19.19 -11.93 -2.70
CA ILE A 80 -17.80 -12.11 -2.25
C ILE A 80 -17.77 -13.03 -1.04
N GLU A 81 -17.19 -14.22 -1.20
CA GLU A 81 -16.94 -15.15 -0.10
C GLU A 81 -15.61 -14.76 0.56
N ALA A 82 -15.65 -14.21 1.78
CA ALA A 82 -14.46 -13.85 2.53
C ALA A 82 -14.18 -14.89 3.63
N ARG A 83 -12.94 -15.39 3.64
CA ARG A 83 -12.41 -16.26 4.71
C ARG A 83 -11.19 -15.60 5.30
N PHE A 84 -11.26 -15.14 6.53
CA PHE A 84 -10.17 -14.41 7.15
C PHE A 84 -10.04 -14.75 8.62
N LYS A 85 -8.88 -14.47 9.17
CA LYS A 85 -8.53 -14.68 10.57
C LYS A 85 -8.05 -13.35 11.12
N VAL A 86 -8.69 -12.91 12.19
CA VAL A 86 -8.31 -11.70 12.93
C VAL A 86 -7.51 -12.12 14.15
N PHE A 87 -6.33 -11.52 14.33
CA PHE A 87 -5.47 -11.75 15.48
C PHE A 87 -5.02 -10.43 16.10
N ILE A 88 -4.79 -10.46 17.41
CA ILE A 88 -4.24 -9.32 18.15
C ILE A 88 -2.81 -9.68 18.49
N ASP A 89 -1.88 -8.83 18.07
CA ASP A 89 -0.46 -9.01 18.30
C ASP A 89 -0.09 -8.48 19.69
N SER A 90 0.32 -9.38 20.58
CA SER A 90 0.76 -9.08 21.95
C SER A 90 2.29 -8.95 22.08
N GLY A 91 3.04 -8.88 20.97
CA GLY A 91 4.47 -8.53 20.96
C GLY A 91 5.42 -9.60 21.49
N GLY A 92 4.94 -10.58 22.26
CA GLY A 92 5.64 -11.82 22.56
C GLY A 92 5.31 -12.86 21.49
N GLY A 93 6.32 -13.47 20.85
CA GLY A 93 6.16 -14.52 19.85
C GLY A 93 5.54 -15.83 20.34
N GLY A 94 4.74 -15.80 21.42
CA GLY A 94 4.11 -16.92 22.08
C GLY A 94 2.58 -16.90 21.97
N ASP A 95 2.05 -18.02 21.49
CA ASP A 95 0.66 -18.45 21.43
C ASP A 95 -0.37 -17.65 20.59
N ASN A 96 -0.70 -18.27 19.44
CA ASN A 96 -1.81 -18.01 18.52
C ASN A 96 -3.23 -18.09 19.12
N ASN A 97 -3.37 -18.18 20.45
CA ASN A 97 -4.65 -18.36 21.15
C ASN A 97 -5.58 -17.14 21.05
N ASN A 98 -5.07 -16.00 20.59
CA ASN A 98 -5.86 -14.80 20.35
C ASN A 98 -6.24 -14.62 18.88
N SER A 99 -6.65 -15.68 18.19
CA SER A 99 -7.12 -15.58 16.81
C SER A 99 -8.55 -16.07 16.63
N ILE A 100 -9.31 -15.40 15.76
CA ILE A 100 -10.67 -15.83 15.39
C ILE A 100 -10.76 -15.96 13.88
N LYS A 101 -11.19 -17.14 13.44
CA LYS A 101 -11.48 -17.43 12.03
C LYS A 101 -12.92 -17.04 11.72
N CYS A 102 -13.09 -16.25 10.67
CA CYS A 102 -14.36 -15.82 10.12
C CYS A 102 -14.50 -16.38 8.69
N ASN A 103 -15.68 -16.89 8.36
CA ASN A 103 -16.03 -17.31 7.00
C ASN A 103 -17.44 -16.80 6.72
N HIS A 104 -17.58 -15.92 5.72
CA HIS A 104 -18.86 -15.31 5.39
C HIS A 104 -18.96 -15.01 3.90
N VAL A 105 -20.18 -15.03 3.38
CA VAL A 105 -20.50 -14.64 2.02
C VAL A 105 -21.23 -13.31 2.06
N PHE A 106 -20.61 -12.29 1.50
CA PHE A 106 -21.18 -10.96 1.39
C PHE A 106 -21.96 -10.87 0.08
N GLU A 107 -23.26 -10.58 0.17
CA GLU A 107 -24.13 -10.37 -0.98
C GLU A 107 -24.48 -8.89 -1.18
N SER A 108 -24.33 -8.09 -0.12
CA SER A 108 -24.57 -6.65 -0.11
C SER A 108 -23.59 -5.96 0.84
N PHE A 109 -23.72 -4.64 1.00
CA PHE A 109 -22.97 -3.92 2.04
C PHE A 109 -23.36 -4.47 3.41
N GLU A 110 -22.46 -5.25 3.98
CA GLU A 110 -22.72 -5.98 5.20
C GLU A 110 -21.58 -5.82 6.18
N ARG A 111 -21.94 -6.02 7.44
CA ARG A 111 -21.07 -5.91 8.58
C ARG A 111 -21.08 -7.21 9.37
N ILE A 112 -19.90 -7.72 9.66
CA ILE A 112 -19.74 -8.94 10.45
C ILE A 112 -19.03 -8.64 11.75
N ASN A 113 -19.57 -9.13 12.85
CA ASN A 113 -18.85 -9.17 14.12
C ASN A 113 -17.79 -10.27 14.05
N CYS A 114 -16.52 -9.88 13.96
CA CYS A 114 -15.41 -10.81 13.85
C CYS A 114 -14.95 -11.33 15.22
N ARG A 115 -15.24 -10.57 16.28
CA ARG A 115 -14.71 -10.88 17.61
C ARG A 115 -15.43 -10.13 18.71
N LYS A 116 -15.80 -10.87 19.77
CA LYS A 116 -16.19 -10.33 21.07
C LYS A 116 -15.15 -10.69 22.12
N MET A 117 -14.61 -9.70 22.82
CA MET A 117 -13.60 -9.90 23.85
C MET A 117 -14.11 -9.35 25.18
N LYS A 118 -14.14 -10.21 26.19
CA LYS A 118 -14.25 -9.74 27.57
C LYS A 118 -12.86 -9.25 28.01
N HIS A 119 -12.79 -8.03 28.55
CA HIS A 119 -11.61 -7.51 29.24
C HIS A 119 -10.34 -7.36 28.39
N LEU A 120 -10.44 -6.68 27.25
CA LEU A 120 -9.28 -6.35 26.39
C LEU A 120 -8.21 -5.51 27.13
N PHE A 121 -8.64 -4.81 28.19
CA PHE A 121 -7.82 -3.91 29.00
C PHE A 121 -7.61 -4.43 30.43
N ASN A 122 -7.84 -5.72 30.69
CA ASN A 122 -7.37 -6.28 31.95
C ASN A 122 -5.83 -6.26 31.93
N SER A 123 -5.24 -5.62 32.94
CA SER A 123 -3.79 -5.48 33.16
C SER A 123 -3.00 -6.79 33.06
N GLU A 124 -3.67 -7.93 33.25
CA GLU A 124 -3.08 -9.26 33.15
C GLU A 124 -2.80 -9.71 31.70
N LYS A 125 -3.59 -9.24 30.72
CA LYS A 125 -3.39 -9.56 29.30
C LYS A 125 -2.82 -8.33 28.61
N LYS A 126 -1.49 -8.23 28.54
CA LYS A 126 -0.75 -7.14 27.87
C LYS A 126 -0.98 -7.16 26.34
N LEU A 127 -2.18 -6.81 25.89
CA LEU A 127 -2.56 -6.72 24.47
C LEU A 127 -2.17 -5.38 23.85
N ILE A 128 -1.93 -4.36 24.68
CA ILE A 128 -1.34 -3.10 24.25
C ILE A 128 0.17 -3.23 24.39
N VAL A 129 0.87 -3.12 23.27
CA VAL A 129 2.33 -3.21 23.20
C VAL A 129 2.85 -1.88 22.69
N ASN A 130 3.79 -1.28 23.43
CA ASN A 130 4.39 0.01 23.09
C ASN A 130 3.34 1.12 22.85
N GLY A 131 2.22 1.10 23.60
CA GLY A 131 1.15 2.09 23.47
C GLY A 131 0.20 1.87 22.29
N PHE A 132 0.24 0.72 21.62
CA PHE A 132 -0.66 0.38 20.53
C PHE A 132 -1.36 -0.96 20.75
N LEU A 133 -2.65 -1.01 20.40
CA LEU A 133 -3.33 -2.24 20.09
C LEU A 133 -3.09 -2.56 18.61
N VAL A 134 -2.46 -3.70 18.33
CA VAL A 134 -2.13 -4.09 16.95
C VAL A 134 -3.04 -5.24 16.53
N ILE A 135 -3.95 -4.95 15.61
CA ILE A 135 -4.87 -5.93 15.02
C ILE A 135 -4.30 -6.32 13.66
N LYS A 136 -4.08 -7.60 13.44
CA LYS A 136 -3.64 -8.15 12.16
C LYS A 136 -4.72 -9.05 11.59
N VAL A 137 -4.87 -9.02 10.28
CA VAL A 137 -5.88 -9.79 9.57
C VAL A 137 -5.22 -10.47 8.39
N GLU A 138 -5.37 -11.79 8.33
CA GLU A 138 -4.92 -12.61 7.20
C GLU A 138 -6.14 -13.30 6.60
N GLY A 139 -6.29 -13.31 5.28
CA GLY A 139 -7.47 -13.90 4.68
C GLY A 139 -7.34 -14.23 3.21
N THR A 140 -8.42 -14.80 2.69
CA THR A 140 -8.63 -15.11 1.29
C THR A 140 -10.04 -14.70 0.92
N LEU A 141 -10.17 -14.03 -0.21
CA LEU A 141 -11.46 -13.71 -0.82
C LEU A 141 -11.69 -14.63 -2.00
N LYS A 142 -12.94 -15.04 -2.21
CA LYS A 142 -13.35 -15.73 -3.43
C LYS A 142 -14.47 -14.98 -4.11
N VAL A 143 -14.30 -14.77 -5.41
CA VAL A 143 -15.28 -14.09 -6.25
C VAL A 143 -15.65 -14.99 -7.42
N LYS A 144 -16.94 -14.98 -7.80
CA LYS A 144 -17.43 -15.69 -8.99
C LYS A 144 -16.87 -14.99 -10.24
N LYS A 145 -16.22 -15.75 -11.12
CA LYS A 145 -15.48 -15.24 -12.29
C LYS A 145 -16.33 -14.52 -13.34
N ASP A 146 -17.61 -14.86 -13.47
CA ASP A 146 -18.54 -14.15 -14.38
C ASP A 146 -18.71 -12.66 -14.04
N ALA A 147 -18.48 -12.28 -12.77
CA ALA A 147 -18.48 -10.88 -12.33
C ALA A 147 -17.17 -10.14 -12.68
N LEU A 148 -16.10 -10.87 -13.01
CA LEU A 148 -14.78 -10.34 -13.31
C LEU A 148 -14.59 -10.15 -14.83
N GLU A 149 -15.01 -11.12 -15.66
CA GLU A 149 -14.73 -11.10 -17.11
C GLU A 149 -15.63 -10.14 -17.91
N ASN A 150 -16.88 -9.92 -17.50
CA ASN A 150 -17.82 -9.05 -18.23
C ASN A 150 -17.52 -7.53 -18.10
N ARG A 151 -16.48 -7.12 -17.36
CA ARG A 151 -16.14 -5.69 -17.20
C ARG A 151 -14.66 -5.36 -17.27
N ILE A 152 -13.76 -6.33 -17.46
CA ILE A 152 -12.37 -6.00 -17.81
C ILE A 152 -12.29 -5.30 -19.18
N PHE A 153 -13.32 -5.47 -20.03
CA PHE A 153 -13.38 -4.85 -21.36
C PHE A 153 -14.47 -3.79 -21.57
N ASP A 154 -15.43 -3.63 -20.64
CA ASP A 154 -16.68 -2.90 -20.95
C ASP A 154 -17.00 -1.72 -20.03
N ASN A 155 -15.98 -1.05 -19.51
CA ASN A 155 -16.13 0.34 -19.06
C ASN A 155 -15.01 1.19 -19.64
N GLY A 156 -15.20 1.57 -20.90
CA GLY A 156 -14.65 2.80 -21.45
C GLY A 156 -15.05 3.98 -20.57
N ASN A 157 -14.14 4.32 -19.65
CA ASN A 157 -13.80 5.65 -19.16
C ASN A 157 -12.54 5.48 -18.29
N LEU A 158 -11.49 5.03 -18.97
CA LEU A 158 -10.11 5.12 -18.54
C LEU A 158 -9.72 6.60 -18.51
N TRP A 159 -9.54 7.14 -17.31
CA TRP A 159 -8.90 8.43 -17.03
C TRP A 159 -9.67 9.70 -17.45
N GLU A 160 -10.87 9.95 -16.94
CA GLU A 160 -11.36 11.34 -16.87
C GLU A 160 -10.99 12.03 -15.56
N GLN A 161 -10.34 13.18 -15.71
CA GLN A 161 -10.24 14.24 -14.71
C GLN A 161 -11.64 14.62 -14.24
N LYS A 162 -11.84 14.62 -12.93
CA LYS A 162 -12.60 15.64 -12.20
C LYS A 162 -12.10 15.64 -10.76
N ASP A 163 -11.61 16.81 -10.40
CA ASP A 163 -11.18 17.36 -9.12
C ASP A 163 -10.55 16.48 -8.03
N GLY A 164 -9.37 16.92 -7.61
CA GLY A 164 -8.95 17.00 -6.21
C GLY A 164 -8.89 15.70 -5.42
N SER A 165 -7.67 15.24 -5.14
CA SER A 165 -7.31 14.10 -4.29
C SER A 165 -7.52 12.72 -4.94
N LYS A 166 -6.42 12.06 -5.34
CA LYS A 166 -6.51 10.72 -5.93
C LYS A 166 -5.35 9.82 -5.48
N ASN A 167 -5.71 8.80 -4.69
CA ASN A 167 -4.98 7.53 -4.53
C ASN A 167 -5.30 6.63 -5.74
N PHE A 168 -4.32 5.88 -6.25
CA PHE A 168 -4.49 5.03 -7.43
C PHE A 168 -3.91 3.62 -7.23
N THR A 169 -4.57 2.62 -7.84
CA THR A 169 -4.14 1.21 -7.89
C THR A 169 -4.16 0.74 -9.35
N ILE A 170 -3.07 0.13 -9.83
CA ILE A 170 -2.92 -0.44 -11.18
C ILE A 170 -3.07 -1.96 -11.06
N VAL A 171 -3.87 -2.60 -11.94
CA VAL A 171 -3.98 -4.07 -12.04
C VAL A 171 -3.95 -4.46 -13.52
N VAL A 172 -2.92 -5.18 -13.99
CA VAL A 172 -2.91 -5.88 -15.29
C VAL A 172 -2.09 -7.16 -15.18
N GLY A 173 -2.73 -8.32 -15.35
CA GLY A 173 -2.18 -9.66 -15.07
C GLY A 173 -0.70 -9.89 -15.39
N GLY A 174 0.07 -10.19 -14.34
CA GLY A 174 1.46 -10.67 -14.35
C GLY A 174 1.83 -11.23 -12.97
N LYS A 175 2.98 -11.89 -12.80
CA LYS A 175 3.48 -12.25 -11.46
C LYS A 175 3.75 -10.94 -10.70
N GLU A 176 2.91 -10.61 -9.71
CA GLU A 176 2.94 -9.36 -8.95
C GLU A 176 3.85 -9.47 -7.69
N ILE A 177 4.40 -8.33 -7.25
CA ILE A 177 5.14 -8.10 -5.99
C ILE A 177 4.49 -6.94 -5.22
N GLN A 178 4.62 -7.00 -3.91
CA GLN A 178 4.32 -5.89 -3.02
C GLN A 178 5.58 -5.06 -2.78
N ILE A 179 5.54 -3.77 -3.07
CA ILE A 179 6.51 -2.82 -2.52
C ILE A 179 5.94 -2.29 -1.21
N ALA A 180 6.66 -2.56 -0.11
CA ALA A 180 6.40 -1.98 1.19
C ALA A 180 7.05 -0.60 1.26
N LEU A 181 6.23 0.42 1.50
CA LEU A 181 6.63 1.81 1.70
C LEU A 181 6.24 2.18 3.12
N SER A 182 7.13 1.93 4.11
CA SER A 182 7.06 2.24 5.56
C SER A 182 5.73 2.02 6.33
N PHE A 183 4.58 2.50 5.84
CA PHE A 183 3.24 2.35 6.43
C PHE A 183 2.17 1.88 5.42
N CYS A 184 2.53 1.66 4.16
CA CYS A 184 1.59 1.25 3.11
C CYS A 184 2.23 0.30 2.09
N TYR A 185 1.40 -0.45 1.39
CA TYR A 185 1.84 -1.39 0.36
C TYR A 185 1.33 -0.92 -1.01
N ARG A 186 2.17 -1.05 -2.03
CA ARG A 186 1.80 -0.86 -3.44
C ARG A 186 2.06 -2.15 -4.20
N LEU A 187 1.07 -2.57 -4.98
CA LEU A 187 1.20 -3.72 -5.85
C LEU A 187 1.82 -3.27 -7.17
N VAL A 188 2.83 -4.01 -7.60
CA VAL A 188 3.58 -3.77 -8.83
C VAL A 188 3.88 -5.10 -9.50
N HIS A 189 4.10 -5.10 -10.81
CA HIS A 189 4.47 -6.29 -11.56
C HIS A 189 5.99 -6.46 -11.57
N LYS A 190 6.46 -7.67 -11.22
CA LYS A 190 7.90 -8.00 -11.20
C LYS A 190 8.56 -7.71 -12.53
N ASN A 191 7.91 -8.14 -13.60
CA ASN A 191 8.41 -8.02 -14.97
C ASN A 191 8.59 -6.58 -15.42
N ILE A 192 7.64 -5.67 -15.09
CA ILE A 192 7.75 -4.26 -15.45
C ILE A 192 8.95 -3.64 -14.74
N LEU A 193 9.05 -3.81 -13.42
CA LEU A 193 10.18 -3.25 -12.68
C LEU A 193 11.51 -3.87 -13.07
N ALA A 194 11.58 -5.19 -13.29
CA ALA A 194 12.78 -5.86 -13.77
C ALA A 194 13.20 -5.40 -15.17
N SER A 195 12.23 -5.11 -16.05
CA SER A 195 12.52 -4.62 -17.40
C SER A 195 13.07 -3.19 -17.42
N GLU A 196 12.73 -2.37 -16.41
CA GLU A 196 13.17 -0.98 -16.30
C GLU A 196 14.39 -0.81 -15.39
N SER A 197 14.65 -1.77 -14.49
CA SER A 197 15.68 -1.70 -13.46
C SER A 197 16.42 -3.02 -13.33
N ILE A 198 17.73 -2.99 -13.60
CA ILE A 198 18.58 -4.16 -13.37
C ILE A 198 18.74 -4.46 -11.87
N ALA A 199 18.62 -3.46 -11.00
CA ALA A 199 18.63 -3.66 -9.55
C ALA A 199 17.42 -4.49 -9.11
N PHE A 200 16.22 -4.16 -9.62
CA PHE A 200 15.03 -4.95 -9.34
C PHE A 200 15.08 -6.33 -10.00
N ALA A 201 15.61 -6.45 -11.22
CA ALA A 201 15.80 -7.75 -11.87
C ALA A 201 16.67 -8.69 -11.01
N ASN A 202 17.87 -8.23 -10.63
CA ASN A 202 18.80 -8.98 -9.78
C ASN A 202 18.18 -9.32 -8.42
N PHE A 203 17.47 -8.36 -7.81
CA PHE A 203 16.77 -8.60 -6.56
C PHE A 203 15.73 -9.70 -6.73
N PHE A 204 14.92 -9.67 -7.80
CA PHE A 204 13.88 -10.68 -8.00
C PHE A 204 14.43 -12.07 -8.32
N ASP A 205 15.54 -12.15 -9.05
CA ASP A 205 16.21 -13.41 -9.36
C ASP A 205 16.84 -14.06 -8.11
N SER A 206 17.20 -13.26 -7.12
CA SER A 206 17.75 -13.75 -5.84
C SER A 206 16.69 -14.33 -4.88
N LEU A 207 15.40 -14.15 -5.18
CA LEU A 207 14.31 -14.62 -4.31
C LEU A 207 14.13 -16.13 -4.41
N THR A 208 14.23 -16.83 -3.29
CA THR A 208 13.91 -18.26 -3.22
C THR A 208 12.39 -18.51 -3.17
N PRO A 209 11.86 -19.51 -3.89
CA PRO A 209 10.42 -19.80 -3.96
C PRO A 209 9.76 -20.09 -2.60
N ASP A 210 10.54 -20.60 -1.64
CA ASP A 210 10.05 -21.12 -0.37
C ASP A 210 10.08 -20.09 0.77
N SER A 211 10.51 -18.85 0.53
CA SER A 211 10.50 -17.81 1.56
C SER A 211 9.12 -17.14 1.64
N PRO A 212 8.46 -17.12 2.83
CA PRO A 212 7.17 -16.46 3.03
C PRO A 212 7.23 -14.93 2.87
N CYS A 213 8.43 -14.33 2.87
CA CYS A 213 8.67 -12.92 2.58
C CYS A 213 9.14 -12.66 1.13
N SER A 214 9.15 -13.68 0.26
CA SER A 214 9.72 -13.60 -1.10
C SER A 214 9.03 -12.61 -2.04
N ASN A 215 7.91 -11.99 -1.66
CA ASN A 215 7.17 -11.07 -2.54
C ASN A 215 7.03 -9.66 -1.98
N VAL A 216 7.81 -9.28 -0.96
CA VAL A 216 7.80 -7.94 -0.38
C VAL A 216 9.18 -7.28 -0.56
N VAL A 217 9.21 -6.11 -1.21
CA VAL A 217 10.41 -5.25 -1.29
C VAL A 217 10.21 -4.06 -0.39
N GLU A 218 11.08 -3.90 0.60
CA GLU A 218 11.07 -2.70 1.44
C GLU A 218 11.97 -1.64 0.80
N ILE A 219 11.39 -0.49 0.46
CA ILE A 219 12.13 0.69 -0.01
C ILE A 219 12.18 1.69 1.15
N THR A 220 13.39 1.99 1.61
CA THR A 220 13.65 2.96 2.68
C THR A 220 14.43 4.15 2.14
N GLY A 221 14.52 5.24 2.91
CA GLY A 221 15.33 6.42 2.53
C GLY A 221 14.64 7.44 1.62
N TYR A 222 13.44 7.15 1.11
CA TYR A 222 12.69 8.07 0.26
C TYR A 222 11.27 8.36 0.80
N PRO A 223 10.76 9.59 0.63
CA PRO A 223 9.36 9.89 0.89
C PRO A 223 8.44 9.02 0.03
N HIS A 224 7.29 8.64 0.59
CA HIS A 224 6.30 7.79 -0.08
C HIS A 224 5.91 8.31 -1.47
N HIS A 225 5.68 9.61 -1.63
CA HIS A 225 5.26 10.19 -2.90
C HIS A 225 6.35 10.11 -3.98
N ILE A 226 7.63 10.15 -3.60
CA ILE A 226 8.76 9.97 -4.53
C ILE A 226 8.77 8.56 -5.08
N VAL A 227 8.68 7.56 -4.20
CA VAL A 227 8.69 6.16 -4.62
C VAL A 227 7.46 5.83 -5.47
N GLU A 228 6.29 6.33 -5.07
CA GLU A 228 5.07 6.17 -5.88
C GLU A 228 5.24 6.81 -7.27
N THR A 229 5.83 8.00 -7.33
CA THR A 229 6.07 8.71 -8.59
C THR A 229 7.09 7.98 -9.47
N ALA A 230 8.19 7.51 -8.90
CA ALA A 230 9.20 6.72 -9.60
C ALA A 230 8.61 5.44 -10.21
N ILE A 231 7.79 4.71 -9.43
CA ILE A 231 7.09 3.53 -9.93
C ILE A 231 6.15 3.91 -11.07
N LYS A 232 5.39 5.01 -10.97
CA LYS A 232 4.52 5.46 -12.06
C LYS A 232 5.30 5.75 -13.33
N PHE A 233 6.49 6.35 -13.25
CA PHE A 233 7.35 6.56 -14.41
C PHE A 233 7.81 5.25 -15.06
N CYS A 234 8.11 4.21 -14.27
CA CYS A 234 8.42 2.88 -14.82
C CYS A 234 7.26 2.27 -15.63
N TYR A 235 6.02 2.58 -15.28
CA TYR A 235 4.84 2.12 -16.01
C TYR A 235 4.50 3.00 -17.19
N PHE A 236 4.66 4.31 -17.01
CA PHE A 236 4.17 5.34 -17.90
C PHE A 236 5.32 6.28 -18.17
N ARG A 237 6.12 5.93 -19.18
CA ARG A 237 7.32 6.70 -19.56
C ARG A 237 7.05 8.18 -19.88
N ASN A 238 5.80 8.51 -20.23
CA ASN A 238 5.35 9.88 -20.53
C ASN A 238 4.41 10.46 -19.45
N PHE A 239 4.57 10.01 -18.21
CA PHE A 239 3.76 10.48 -17.09
C PHE A 239 4.09 11.95 -16.76
N VAL A 240 3.10 12.83 -16.89
CA VAL A 240 3.26 14.25 -16.58
C VAL A 240 2.72 14.51 -15.18
N VAL A 241 3.61 14.85 -14.26
CA VAL A 241 3.26 15.31 -12.92
C VAL A 241 3.96 16.63 -12.63
N PRO A 242 3.29 17.59 -11.97
CA PRO A 242 3.96 18.77 -11.45
C PRO A 242 4.97 18.33 -10.38
N LEU A 243 6.25 18.46 -10.71
CA LEU A 243 7.35 18.14 -9.81
C LEU A 243 7.94 19.42 -9.23
N THR A 244 8.16 19.43 -7.92
CA THR A 244 9.02 20.46 -7.34
C THR A 244 10.47 20.19 -7.70
N PHE A 245 11.31 21.21 -7.55
CA PHE A 245 12.76 21.06 -7.75
C PHE A 245 13.38 20.03 -6.79
N GLU A 246 12.86 19.91 -5.56
CA GLU A 246 13.29 18.87 -4.60
C GLU A 246 12.86 17.48 -5.04
N ASP A 247 11.62 17.33 -5.52
CA ASP A 247 11.12 16.04 -5.98
C ASP A 247 11.95 15.53 -7.16
N ALA A 248 12.32 16.41 -8.08
CA ALA A 248 13.16 16.07 -9.22
C ALA A 248 14.57 15.60 -8.81
N ILE A 249 15.16 16.22 -7.78
CA ILE A 249 16.44 15.78 -7.19
C ILE A 249 16.30 14.39 -6.54
N LEU A 250 15.25 14.17 -5.74
CA LEU A 250 15.02 12.90 -5.07
C LEU A 250 14.70 11.77 -6.07
N LEU A 251 13.99 12.07 -7.15
CA LEU A 251 13.73 11.14 -8.23
C LEU A 251 15.01 10.77 -8.98
N LEU A 252 15.89 11.74 -9.27
CA LEU A 252 17.20 11.44 -9.86
C LEU A 252 18.02 10.49 -8.96
N GLN A 253 18.04 10.75 -7.65
CA GLN A 253 18.70 9.87 -6.67
C GLN A 253 18.11 8.46 -6.68
N PHE A 254 16.78 8.35 -6.67
CA PHE A 254 16.08 7.08 -6.75
C PHE A 254 16.44 6.30 -8.02
N PHE A 255 16.42 6.96 -9.19
CA PHE A 255 16.73 6.30 -10.46
C PHE A 255 18.20 5.87 -10.57
N ASP A 256 19.15 6.60 -9.98
CA ASP A 256 20.55 6.16 -9.91
C ASP A 256 20.74 4.98 -8.95
N GLU A 257 20.09 4.99 -7.79
CA GLU A 257 20.19 3.92 -6.80
C GLU A 257 19.62 2.60 -7.34
N TYR A 258 18.42 2.67 -7.91
CA TYR A 258 17.73 1.51 -8.48
C TYR A 258 18.14 1.23 -9.95
N LYS A 259 19.16 1.90 -10.48
CA LYS A 259 19.72 1.64 -11.82
C LYS A 259 18.67 1.66 -12.94
N ILE A 260 17.83 2.70 -12.92
CA ILE A 260 16.80 2.97 -13.93
C ILE A 260 17.33 4.02 -14.91
N GLU A 261 18.25 3.60 -15.78
CA GLU A 261 19.11 4.49 -16.58
C GLU A 261 18.35 5.43 -17.52
N LEU A 262 17.25 4.97 -18.12
CA LEU A 262 16.47 5.80 -19.05
C LEU A 262 15.82 6.99 -18.34
N LEU A 263 15.15 6.74 -17.21
CA LEU A 263 14.50 7.79 -16.41
C LEU A 263 15.54 8.68 -15.73
N LYS A 264 16.68 8.13 -15.29
CA LYS A 264 17.81 8.92 -14.79
C LYS A 264 18.23 9.97 -15.81
N LYS A 265 18.49 9.59 -17.07
CA LYS A 265 18.88 10.52 -18.14
C LYS A 265 17.82 11.60 -18.41
N GLN A 266 16.54 11.22 -18.46
CA GLN A 266 15.45 12.19 -18.65
C GLN A 266 15.42 13.24 -17.53
N PHE A 267 15.66 12.81 -16.29
CA PHE A 267 15.71 13.71 -15.15
C PHE A 267 16.99 14.55 -15.10
N GLU A 268 18.12 14.05 -15.58
CA GLU A 268 19.33 14.87 -15.80
C GLU A 268 19.03 16.01 -16.78
N GLU A 269 18.42 15.71 -17.94
CA GLU A 269 18.04 16.71 -18.94
C GLU A 269 17.06 17.74 -18.38
N PHE A 270 16.03 17.29 -17.65
CA PHE A 270 15.10 18.17 -16.97
C PHE A 270 15.82 19.11 -16.00
N LEU A 271 16.69 18.59 -15.13
CA LEU A 271 17.42 19.39 -14.14
C LEU A 271 18.44 20.34 -14.76
N ILE A 272 19.01 20.01 -15.92
CA ILE A 272 19.86 20.94 -16.69
C ILE A 272 19.09 22.22 -17.05
N THR A 273 17.80 22.10 -17.42
CA THR A 273 16.96 23.28 -17.72
C THR A 273 16.68 24.15 -16.48
N GLN A 274 16.91 23.61 -15.28
CA GLN A 274 16.70 24.29 -14.00
C GLN A 274 17.99 24.90 -13.43
N ILE A 275 19.11 24.86 -14.17
CA ILE A 275 20.37 25.49 -13.75
C ILE A 275 20.20 27.01 -13.73
N SER A 276 20.51 27.58 -12.57
CA SER A 276 20.50 29.02 -12.30
C SER A 276 21.57 29.33 -11.24
N ILE A 277 21.84 30.62 -11.03
CA ILE A 277 22.76 31.09 -9.97
C ILE A 277 22.37 30.50 -8.60
N THR A 278 21.07 30.37 -8.32
CA THR A 278 20.57 29.87 -7.03
C THR A 278 20.56 28.35 -6.91
N THR A 279 20.58 27.61 -8.03
CA THR A 279 20.40 26.15 -8.04
C THR A 279 21.67 25.37 -8.39
N VAL A 280 22.63 26.00 -9.09
CA VAL A 280 23.81 25.34 -9.67
C VAL A 280 24.65 24.60 -8.63
N THR A 281 24.86 25.16 -7.43
CA THR A 281 25.62 24.49 -6.35
C THR A 281 25.00 23.17 -5.95
N ARG A 282 23.69 23.18 -5.76
CA ARG A 282 22.96 22.01 -5.29
C ARG A 282 22.85 20.96 -6.39
N LEU A 283 22.66 21.39 -7.64
CA LEU A 283 22.67 20.49 -8.80
C LEU A 283 24.03 19.85 -9.00
N GLY A 284 25.13 20.59 -8.88
CA GLY A 284 26.48 20.03 -8.99
C GLY A 284 26.76 18.97 -7.93
N GLN A 285 26.40 19.24 -6.67
CA GLN A 285 26.51 18.25 -5.59
C GLN A 285 25.66 17.00 -5.84
N CYS A 286 24.42 17.19 -6.29
CA CYS A 286 23.54 16.08 -6.65
C CYS A 286 24.10 15.28 -7.82
N ALA A 287 24.66 15.95 -8.83
CA ALA A 287 25.19 15.31 -10.03
C ALA A 287 26.37 14.39 -9.71
N ILE A 288 27.27 14.84 -8.84
CA ILE A 288 28.38 14.03 -8.32
C ILE A 288 27.84 12.80 -7.57
N LYS A 289 26.90 13.00 -6.64
CA LYS A 289 26.32 11.91 -5.83
C LYS A 289 25.61 10.85 -6.69
N CYS A 290 24.90 11.28 -7.73
CA CYS A 290 24.11 10.42 -8.61
C CYS A 290 24.88 9.94 -9.85
N HIS A 291 26.20 10.16 -9.93
CA HIS A 291 27.01 9.80 -11.10
C HIS A 291 26.41 10.33 -12.42
N ALA A 292 25.83 11.53 -12.39
CA ALA A 292 25.11 12.18 -13.49
C ALA A 292 26.07 13.12 -14.24
N LYS A 293 26.92 12.53 -15.08
CA LYS A 293 28.03 13.24 -15.74
C LYS A 293 27.58 14.42 -16.57
N GLN A 294 26.48 14.28 -17.31
CA GLN A 294 26.00 15.34 -18.20
C GLN A 294 25.50 16.55 -17.40
N LEU A 295 24.77 16.31 -16.31
CA LEU A 295 24.34 17.37 -15.40
C LEU A 295 25.54 18.05 -14.73
N GLN A 296 26.54 17.27 -14.30
CA GLN A 296 27.76 17.79 -13.69
C GLN A 296 28.52 18.73 -14.63
N GLU A 297 28.80 18.29 -15.86
CA GLU A 297 29.49 19.09 -16.88
C GLU A 297 28.76 20.41 -17.16
N LYS A 298 27.43 20.39 -17.19
CA LYS A 298 26.62 21.61 -17.39
C LYS A 298 26.67 22.54 -16.18
N CYS A 299 26.70 22.01 -14.97
CA CYS A 299 26.88 22.82 -13.77
C CYS A 299 28.28 23.48 -13.75
N ASP A 300 29.32 22.71 -14.05
CA ASP A 300 30.71 23.20 -14.09
C ASP A 300 30.89 24.30 -15.15
N ALA A 301 30.30 24.11 -16.34
CA ALA A 301 30.31 25.12 -17.41
C ALA A 301 29.57 26.40 -16.99
N PHE A 302 28.41 26.28 -16.34
CA PHE A 302 27.66 27.43 -15.83
C PHE A 302 28.46 28.19 -14.77
N TYR A 303 29.12 27.49 -13.87
CA TYR A 303 30.00 28.08 -12.87
C TYR A 303 31.15 28.86 -13.48
N TYR A 304 31.82 28.30 -14.49
CA TYR A 304 32.93 28.96 -15.15
C TYR A 304 32.49 30.25 -15.86
N TYR A 305 31.29 30.25 -16.47
CA TYR A 305 30.77 31.40 -17.20
C TYR A 305 30.28 32.55 -16.30
N ASN A 306 29.85 32.24 -15.07
CA ASN A 306 29.30 33.23 -14.13
C ASN A 306 30.27 33.59 -12.99
N ARG A 307 31.55 33.26 -13.15
CA ARG A 307 32.64 33.65 -12.24
C ARG A 307 33.23 34.99 -12.67
#